data_AF-A0A0L0LNE6-F1
#
_entry.id   AF-A0A0L0LNE6-F1
#
_cell.length_a   1.000
_cell.length_b   1.000
_cell.length_c   1.000
_cell.angle_alpha   90.00
_cell.angle_beta   90.00
_cell.angle_gamma   90.00
#
_symmetry.space_group_name_H-M   'P 1'
#
loop_
_entity.id
_entity.type
_entity.pdbx_description
1 polymer ?
#
loop_
_entity_poly.entity_id
_entity_poly.type
_entity_poly.pdbx_seq_one_letter_code
_entity_poly.pdbx_strand_id
1 'polypeptide(L)'
;MFERLLSREPIRSAEPIPSYLEDPDMRQKRDIETLTKAIDEKITESFAGGVLEGLEGDARIEKVGEISRDILLDLVENKYGNPENQDVKLAFHNREHSALVASRVERLIDATNAFEPGRISAAEKAAAVIAAGGHDVEHVFYEADGIRKRKIGEGEVRSAARISVVKEAANNALIKAGKDPIFTIDPDKDIEDINVTIPSFSAEEGVTQKLLTRETPLTTRFLALADLADFGMDGPEKLLMSGRQIAIEDNSDIVEAIRTGTVDGREEEYRKRLLGTITFQPFFAQKRKERFQAELDGIEPESLKAEIGKEFRYFEGDIDQQDTPFGEAMAYLNEEVARVEGLSYDDLLTYIGIPRKTV
;
A
#
# COMPACT_ATOMS: atom_id res chain seq x y z
N MET A 1 -55.40 -37.00 -11.12
CA MET A 1 -55.30 -35.78 -11.94
C MET A 1 -54.86 -34.58 -11.10
N PHE A 2 -53.91 -34.73 -10.17
CA PHE A 2 -53.29 -33.62 -9.42
C PHE A 2 -52.05 -34.16 -8.69
N GLU A 3 -50.95 -34.36 -9.43
CA GLU A 3 -49.64 -34.69 -8.83
C GLU A 3 -48.56 -34.44 -9.88
N ARG A 4 -48.31 -33.16 -10.17
CA ARG A 4 -47.14 -32.66 -10.91
C ARG A 4 -47.20 -31.15 -10.85
N LEU A 5 -46.36 -30.55 -10.02
CA LEU A 5 -45.83 -29.19 -10.13
C LEU A 5 -45.20 -28.82 -8.79
N LEU A 6 -43.97 -29.24 -8.52
CA LEU A 6 -43.02 -28.53 -7.63
C LEU A 6 -41.60 -29.13 -7.81
N SER A 7 -41.12 -29.28 -9.05
CA SER A 7 -39.68 -29.30 -9.28
C SER A 7 -39.23 -27.84 -9.37
N ARG A 8 -38.90 -27.23 -8.23
CA ARG A 8 -38.22 -25.93 -8.23
C ARG A 8 -36.82 -26.18 -8.79
N GLU A 9 -36.60 -25.79 -10.04
CA GLU A 9 -35.24 -25.68 -10.55
C GLU A 9 -34.44 -24.77 -9.59
N PRO A 10 -33.19 -25.12 -9.26
CA PRO A 10 -32.35 -24.26 -8.45
C PRO A 10 -32.25 -22.92 -9.17
N ILE A 11 -32.61 -21.85 -8.44
CA ILE A 11 -32.43 -20.47 -8.89
C ILE A 11 -30.96 -20.36 -9.31
N ARG A 12 -30.71 -20.20 -10.61
CA ARG A 12 -29.37 -19.91 -11.12
C ARG A 12 -28.86 -18.73 -10.31
N SER A 13 -27.73 -18.89 -9.63
CA SER A 13 -27.11 -17.80 -8.89
C SER A 13 -26.99 -16.62 -9.84
N ALA A 14 -27.59 -15.49 -9.48
CA ALA A 14 -27.48 -14.27 -10.26
C ALA A 14 -26.00 -14.00 -10.57
N GLU A 15 -25.71 -13.54 -11.78
CA GLU A 15 -24.36 -13.08 -12.12
C GLU A 15 -23.93 -12.03 -11.08
N PRO A 16 -22.70 -12.10 -10.56
CA PRO A 16 -22.22 -11.14 -9.57
C PRO A 16 -22.36 -9.73 -10.13
N ILE A 17 -22.99 -8.85 -9.35
CA ILE A 17 -23.14 -7.44 -9.73
C ILE A 17 -21.72 -6.86 -9.85
N PRO A 18 -21.35 -6.25 -11.00
CA PRO A 18 -20.07 -5.59 -11.14
C PRO A 18 -19.84 -4.63 -9.99
N SER A 19 -18.67 -4.68 -9.38
CA SER A 19 -18.45 -4.06 -8.08
C SER A 19 -18.89 -2.59 -8.07
N TYR A 20 -18.52 -1.81 -9.10
CA TYR A 20 -18.86 -0.38 -9.25
C TYR A 20 -20.37 -0.05 -9.30
N LEU A 21 -21.24 -1.04 -9.54
CA LEU A 21 -22.69 -0.88 -9.51
C LEU A 21 -23.30 -1.24 -8.15
N GLU A 22 -22.52 -1.85 -7.25
CA GLU A 22 -22.96 -2.18 -5.92
C GLU A 22 -22.99 -0.93 -5.02
N ASP A 23 -24.03 -0.83 -4.21
CA ASP A 23 -24.13 0.15 -3.15
C ASP A 23 -22.88 0.08 -2.24
N PRO A 24 -22.17 1.21 -2.02
CA PRO A 24 -20.92 1.22 -1.25
C PRO A 24 -21.06 0.66 0.17
N ASP A 25 -22.21 0.86 0.83
CA ASP A 25 -22.43 0.40 2.20
C ASP A 25 -22.64 -1.12 2.23
N MET A 26 -23.35 -1.65 1.23
CA MET A 26 -23.54 -3.10 1.07
C MET A 26 -22.22 -3.81 0.77
N ARG A 27 -21.40 -3.23 -0.11
CA ARG A 27 -20.04 -3.72 -0.38
C ARG A 27 -19.20 -3.70 0.91
N GLN A 28 -19.20 -2.57 1.61
CA GLN A 28 -18.44 -2.40 2.84
C GLN A 28 -18.81 -3.46 3.89
N LYS A 29 -20.11 -3.72 4.06
CA LYS A 29 -20.63 -4.74 4.97
C LYS A 29 -20.14 -6.14 4.59
N ARG A 30 -20.26 -6.53 3.32
CA ARG A 30 -19.77 -7.84 2.86
C ARG A 30 -18.27 -8.01 3.09
N ASP A 31 -17.49 -6.95 2.83
CA ASP A 31 -16.04 -6.99 3.03
C ASP A 31 -15.70 -7.14 4.52
N ILE A 32 -16.42 -6.47 5.43
CA ILE A 32 -16.29 -6.67 6.89
C ILE A 32 -16.58 -8.12 7.27
N GLU A 33 -17.70 -8.67 6.78
CA GLU A 33 -18.09 -10.06 7.08
C GLU A 33 -17.04 -11.05 6.57
N THR A 34 -16.51 -10.82 5.36
CA THR A 34 -15.46 -11.63 4.74
C THR A 34 -14.16 -11.55 5.52
N LEU A 35 -13.70 -10.35 5.88
CA LEU A 35 -12.50 -10.14 6.69
C LEU A 35 -12.60 -10.82 8.06
N THR A 36 -13.71 -10.58 8.76
CA THR A 36 -13.93 -11.13 10.11
C THR A 36 -13.90 -12.64 10.07
N LYS A 37 -14.57 -13.24 9.08
CA LYS A 37 -14.57 -14.69 8.88
C LYS A 37 -13.18 -15.22 8.55
N ALA A 38 -12.45 -14.58 7.63
CA ALA A 38 -11.11 -15.01 7.22
C ALA A 38 -10.12 -15.00 8.40
N ILE A 39 -10.18 -13.98 9.26
CA ILE A 39 -9.35 -13.90 10.48
C ILE A 39 -9.71 -15.01 11.46
N ASP A 40 -11.00 -15.20 11.75
CA ASP A 40 -11.48 -16.22 12.68
C ASP A 40 -11.07 -17.63 12.23
N GLU A 41 -11.26 -17.92 10.94
CA GLU A 41 -10.87 -19.19 10.33
C GLU A 41 -9.35 -19.38 10.38
N LYS A 42 -8.55 -18.38 9.96
CA LYS A 42 -7.09 -18.52 9.92
C LYS A 42 -6.43 -18.67 11.28
N ILE A 43 -6.89 -17.93 12.29
CA ILE A 43 -6.37 -18.08 13.65
C ILE A 43 -6.79 -19.43 14.24
N THR A 44 -8.04 -19.85 14.02
CA THR A 44 -8.54 -21.16 14.48
C THR A 44 -7.76 -22.32 13.81
N GLU A 45 -7.58 -22.26 12.49
CA GLU A 45 -6.76 -23.22 11.73
C GLU A 45 -5.31 -23.24 12.24
N SER A 46 -4.74 -22.08 12.57
CA SER A 46 -3.37 -21.98 13.06
C SER A 46 -3.21 -22.59 14.46
N PHE A 47 -4.22 -22.53 15.33
CA PHE A 47 -4.23 -23.30 16.58
C PHE A 47 -4.39 -24.80 16.33
N ALA A 48 -5.37 -25.20 15.50
CA ALA A 48 -5.64 -26.60 15.20
C ALA A 48 -4.46 -27.30 14.50
N GLY A 49 -3.71 -26.57 13.68
CA GLY A 49 -2.52 -27.04 12.98
C GLY A 49 -1.22 -26.95 13.78
N GLY A 50 -1.27 -26.52 15.04
CA GLY A 50 -0.11 -26.42 15.92
C GLY A 50 0.81 -25.21 15.67
N VAL A 51 0.49 -24.33 14.71
CA VAL A 51 1.30 -23.15 14.37
C VAL A 51 1.31 -22.12 15.50
N LEU A 52 0.16 -21.89 16.13
CA LEU A 52 0.03 -21.03 17.31
C LEU A 52 0.09 -21.84 18.62
N GLU A 53 0.10 -23.17 18.54
CA GLU A 53 0.19 -24.02 19.73
C GLU A 53 1.59 -23.98 20.31
N GLY A 54 1.70 -23.75 21.62
CA GLY A 54 2.99 -23.60 22.31
C GLY A 54 3.68 -22.25 22.14
N LEU A 55 3.20 -21.36 21.25
CA LEU A 55 3.66 -19.98 21.21
C LEU A 55 3.06 -19.18 22.38
N GLU A 56 3.91 -18.42 23.08
CA GLU A 56 3.53 -17.56 24.20
C GLU A 56 4.18 -16.18 24.09
N GLY A 57 3.60 -15.21 24.81
CA GLY A 57 4.08 -13.83 24.83
C GLY A 57 4.29 -13.24 23.44
N ASP A 58 5.44 -12.63 23.24
CA ASP A 58 5.84 -11.89 22.04
C ASP A 58 5.74 -12.74 20.76
N ALA A 59 6.18 -14.00 20.78
CA ALA A 59 6.16 -14.87 19.60
C ALA A 59 4.74 -15.13 19.09
N ARG A 60 3.75 -15.23 19.99
CA ARG A 60 2.34 -15.36 19.60
C ARG A 60 1.80 -14.05 19.03
N ILE A 61 2.16 -12.93 19.65
CA ILE A 61 1.74 -11.59 19.25
C ILE A 61 2.21 -11.30 17.82
N GLU A 62 3.49 -11.51 17.55
CA GLU A 62 4.06 -11.34 16.21
C GLU A 62 3.36 -12.24 15.19
N LYS A 63 3.14 -13.52 15.53
CA LYS A 63 2.49 -14.45 14.59
C LYS A 63 1.05 -14.08 14.26
N VAL A 64 0.29 -13.60 15.24
CA VAL A 64 -1.07 -13.08 15.02
C VAL A 64 -1.05 -11.79 14.20
N GLY A 65 -0.05 -10.94 14.41
CA GLY A 65 0.22 -9.76 13.59
C GLY A 65 0.45 -10.11 12.13
N GLU A 66 1.31 -11.09 11.84
CA GLU A 66 1.58 -11.59 10.49
C GLU A 66 0.31 -12.10 9.80
N ILE A 67 -0.47 -12.96 10.48
CA ILE A 67 -1.73 -13.50 9.93
C ILE A 67 -2.70 -12.36 9.58
N SER A 68 -2.82 -11.39 10.49
CA SER A 68 -3.68 -10.22 10.31
C SER A 68 -3.23 -9.35 9.13
N ARG A 69 -1.93 -9.08 9.00
CA ARG A 69 -1.34 -8.38 7.84
C ARG A 69 -1.64 -9.13 6.55
N ASP A 70 -1.38 -10.43 6.50
CA ASP A 70 -1.53 -11.22 5.27
C ASP A 70 -2.99 -11.23 4.78
N ILE A 71 -3.97 -11.22 5.69
CA ILE A 71 -5.39 -11.10 5.32
C ILE A 71 -5.72 -9.71 4.75
N LEU A 72 -5.13 -8.63 5.28
CA LEU A 72 -5.29 -7.30 4.69
C LEU A 72 -4.66 -7.25 3.29
N LEU A 73 -3.47 -7.83 3.11
CA LEU A 73 -2.83 -7.95 1.81
C LEU A 73 -3.68 -8.78 0.83
N ASP A 74 -4.35 -9.85 1.30
CA ASP A 74 -5.25 -10.64 0.48
C ASP A 74 -6.48 -9.82 0.08
N LEU A 75 -6.98 -8.96 0.95
CA LEU A 75 -8.07 -8.04 0.60
C LEU A 75 -7.63 -7.03 -0.47
N VAL A 76 -6.44 -6.45 -0.35
CA VAL A 76 -5.85 -5.56 -1.38
C VAL A 76 -5.77 -6.31 -2.73
N GLU A 77 -5.24 -7.53 -2.75
CA GLU A 77 -5.14 -8.35 -3.96
C GLU A 77 -6.51 -8.67 -4.58
N ASN A 78 -7.46 -9.12 -3.76
CA ASN A 78 -8.81 -9.46 -4.23
C ASN A 78 -9.52 -8.24 -4.82
N LYS A 79 -9.28 -7.06 -4.25
CA LYS A 79 -9.93 -5.82 -4.66
C LYS A 79 -9.26 -5.19 -5.87
N TYR A 80 -7.93 -5.10 -5.88
CA TYR A 80 -7.15 -4.30 -6.82
C TYR A 80 -6.24 -5.12 -7.74
N GLY A 81 -5.98 -6.39 -7.43
CA GLY A 81 -5.17 -7.30 -8.25
C GLY A 81 -5.98 -8.09 -9.30
N ASN A 82 -7.29 -8.29 -9.08
CA ASN A 82 -8.11 -9.12 -9.96
C ASN A 82 -8.24 -8.52 -11.38
N PRO A 83 -7.76 -9.20 -12.44
CA PRO A 83 -7.86 -8.73 -13.83
C PRO A 83 -9.29 -8.66 -14.35
N GLU A 84 -10.28 -9.26 -13.68
CA GLU A 84 -11.69 -9.14 -14.03
C GLU A 84 -12.32 -7.85 -13.47
N ASN A 85 -11.69 -7.19 -12.50
CA ASN A 85 -12.18 -5.98 -11.84
C ASN A 85 -11.45 -4.73 -12.34
N GLN A 86 -11.38 -4.55 -13.67
CA GLN A 86 -10.58 -3.51 -14.31
C GLN A 86 -10.95 -2.09 -13.87
N ASP A 87 -12.21 -1.85 -13.48
CA ASP A 87 -12.68 -0.52 -13.06
C ASP A 87 -12.05 -0.05 -11.75
N VAL A 88 -11.57 -0.99 -10.93
CA VAL A 88 -10.88 -0.69 -9.67
C VAL A 88 -9.45 -1.20 -9.64
N LYS A 89 -8.95 -1.89 -10.67
CA LYS A 89 -7.57 -2.35 -10.70
C LYS A 89 -6.61 -1.17 -10.50
N LEU A 90 -5.75 -1.29 -9.49
CA LEU A 90 -4.74 -0.27 -9.17
C LEU A 90 -3.37 -0.85 -9.51
N ALA A 91 -2.65 -0.16 -10.39
CA ALA A 91 -1.36 -0.64 -10.87
C ALA A 91 -0.26 -0.41 -9.83
N PHE A 92 -0.37 0.62 -8.98
CA PHE A 92 0.60 0.92 -7.92
C PHE A 92 0.07 0.52 -6.54
N HIS A 93 -1.09 1.02 -6.12
CA HIS A 93 -1.64 0.74 -4.79
C HIS A 93 -2.28 -0.66 -4.75
N ASN A 94 -1.42 -1.67 -4.77
CA ASN A 94 -1.75 -3.09 -4.85
C ASN A 94 -1.04 -3.88 -3.74
N ARG A 95 -1.19 -5.21 -3.76
CA ARG A 95 -0.62 -6.09 -2.74
C ARG A 95 0.90 -5.93 -2.61
N GLU A 96 1.60 -5.81 -3.73
CA GLU A 96 3.07 -5.69 -3.75
C GLU A 96 3.52 -4.43 -3.01
N HIS A 97 2.86 -3.29 -3.28
CA HIS A 97 3.14 -2.03 -2.58
C HIS A 97 2.93 -2.19 -1.07
N SER A 98 1.74 -2.60 -0.62
CA SER A 98 1.45 -2.76 0.81
C SER A 98 2.37 -3.77 1.51
N ALA A 99 2.76 -4.86 0.82
CA ALA A 99 3.70 -5.83 1.35
C ALA A 99 5.11 -5.25 1.52
N LEU A 100 5.57 -4.43 0.58
CA LEU A 100 6.85 -3.74 0.69
C LEU A 100 6.85 -2.70 1.79
N VAL A 101 5.79 -1.91 1.92
CA VAL A 101 5.62 -0.95 3.03
C VAL A 101 5.69 -1.69 4.37
N ALA A 102 4.98 -2.82 4.53
CA ALA A 102 5.04 -3.64 5.74
C ALA A 102 6.46 -4.18 6.01
N SER A 103 7.15 -4.70 4.99
CA SER A 103 8.52 -5.21 5.13
C SER A 103 9.52 -4.11 5.54
N ARG A 104 9.36 -2.90 5.01
CA ARG A 104 10.19 -1.73 5.40
C ARG A 104 9.92 -1.31 6.83
N VAL A 105 8.65 -1.28 7.26
CA VAL A 105 8.29 -1.01 8.66
C VAL A 105 8.93 -2.04 9.59
N GLU A 106 8.86 -3.33 9.27
CA GLU A 106 9.53 -4.39 10.05
C GLU A 106 11.03 -4.14 10.15
N ARG A 107 11.69 -3.83 9.02
CA ARG A 107 13.13 -3.53 8.98
C ARG A 107 13.51 -2.34 9.85
N LEU A 108 12.72 -1.27 9.87
CA LEU A 108 12.95 -0.09 10.71
C LEU A 108 12.75 -0.40 12.22
N ILE A 109 11.75 -1.23 12.55
CA ILE A 109 11.52 -1.69 13.92
C ILE A 109 12.65 -2.60 14.39
N ASP A 110 13.09 -3.53 13.54
CA ASP A 110 14.17 -4.46 13.86
C ASP A 110 15.50 -3.70 14.03
N ALA A 111 15.79 -2.70 13.20
CA ALA A 111 16.93 -1.80 13.39
C ALA A 111 16.85 -1.03 14.73
N THR A 112 15.67 -0.54 15.09
CA THR A 112 15.42 0.13 16.38
C THR A 112 15.67 -0.80 17.56
N ASN A 113 15.13 -2.02 17.51
CA ASN A 113 15.27 -2.99 18.58
C ASN A 113 16.67 -3.62 18.64
N ALA A 114 17.40 -3.67 17.52
CA ALA A 114 18.82 -4.04 17.53
C ALA A 114 19.69 -2.97 18.20
N PHE A 115 19.35 -1.68 17.99
CA PHE A 115 20.02 -0.56 18.65
C PHE A 115 19.67 -0.47 20.14
N GLU A 116 18.38 -0.56 20.47
CA GLU A 116 17.83 -0.48 21.83
C GLU A 116 16.80 -1.60 22.06
N PRO A 117 17.23 -2.77 22.60
CA PRO A 117 16.36 -3.92 22.77
C PRO A 117 15.09 -3.63 23.56
N GLY A 118 13.94 -4.00 22.98
CA GLY A 118 12.63 -3.84 23.60
C GLY A 118 12.08 -2.42 23.55
N ARG A 119 12.71 -1.51 22.80
CA ARG A 119 12.19 -0.14 22.61
C ARG A 119 10.82 -0.14 21.94
N ILE A 120 10.59 -1.05 21.00
CA ILE A 120 9.28 -1.29 20.40
C ILE A 120 8.86 -2.69 20.83
N SER A 121 7.77 -2.79 21.59
CA SER A 121 7.23 -4.07 22.04
C SER A 121 6.69 -4.91 20.88
N ALA A 122 6.51 -6.22 21.10
CA ALA A 122 5.91 -7.10 20.10
C ALA A 122 4.47 -6.66 19.71
N ALA A 123 3.70 -6.11 20.66
CA ALA A 123 2.36 -5.61 20.40
C ALA A 123 2.37 -4.36 19.51
N GLU A 124 3.29 -3.43 19.77
CA GLU A 124 3.48 -2.25 18.91
C GLU A 124 3.97 -2.65 17.52
N LYS A 125 4.90 -3.61 17.42
CA LYS A 125 5.37 -4.17 16.15
C LYS A 125 4.21 -4.79 15.36
N ALA A 126 3.43 -5.68 15.98
CA ALA A 126 2.29 -6.31 15.34
C ALA A 126 1.26 -5.27 14.84
N ALA A 127 0.95 -4.26 15.66
CA ALA A 127 0.04 -3.19 15.27
C ALA A 127 0.58 -2.35 14.09
N ALA A 128 1.87 -2.01 14.10
CA ALA A 128 2.51 -1.25 13.02
C ALA A 128 2.54 -2.02 11.70
N VAL A 129 2.80 -3.32 11.74
CA VAL A 129 2.83 -4.20 10.58
C VAL A 129 1.43 -4.41 9.99
N ILE A 130 0.40 -4.51 10.84
CA ILE A 130 -1.00 -4.53 10.40
C ILE A 130 -1.36 -3.19 9.74
N ALA A 131 -0.99 -2.06 10.34
CA ALA A 131 -1.24 -0.74 9.78
C ALA A 131 -0.57 -0.59 8.40
N ALA A 132 0.69 -1.03 8.27
CA ALA A 132 1.43 -1.01 7.01
C ALA A 132 0.82 -1.92 5.94
N GLY A 133 0.41 -3.14 6.29
CA GLY A 133 -0.27 -4.03 5.33
C GLY A 133 -1.67 -3.53 4.91
N GLY A 134 -2.30 -2.72 5.75
CA GLY A 134 -3.66 -2.23 5.55
C GLY A 134 -3.80 -0.78 5.09
N HIS A 135 -2.73 0.02 5.01
CA HIS A 135 -2.83 1.47 4.77
C HIS A 135 -3.59 1.82 3.46
N ASP A 136 -3.45 0.98 2.44
CA ASP A 136 -4.05 1.11 1.10
C ASP A 136 -5.14 0.08 0.79
N VAL A 137 -5.78 -0.51 1.82
CA VAL A 137 -6.86 -1.48 1.59
C VAL A 137 -8.14 -0.84 1.04
N GLU A 138 -8.27 0.49 1.20
CA GLU A 138 -9.37 1.28 0.68
C GLU A 138 -8.87 2.53 -0.06
N HIS A 139 -9.27 2.65 -1.33
CA HIS A 139 -9.15 3.85 -2.14
C HIS A 139 -10.53 4.30 -2.60
N VAL A 140 -10.80 5.59 -2.42
CA VAL A 140 -12.05 6.22 -2.85
C VAL A 140 -11.76 7.14 -4.01
N PHE A 141 -12.52 6.96 -5.09
CA PHE A 141 -12.41 7.75 -6.31
C PHE A 141 -13.67 8.56 -6.56
N TYR A 142 -13.53 9.62 -7.35
CA TYR A 142 -14.61 10.36 -7.96
C TYR A 142 -14.22 10.73 -9.40
N GLU A 143 -15.21 10.94 -10.26
CA GLU A 143 -14.96 11.43 -11.61
C GLU A 143 -15.06 12.94 -11.66
N ALA A 144 -14.10 13.58 -12.34
CA ALA A 144 -14.15 14.99 -12.69
C ALA A 144 -13.61 15.17 -14.12
N ASP A 145 -14.39 15.78 -14.99
CA ASP A 145 -14.05 16.00 -16.41
C ASP A 145 -13.69 14.71 -17.17
N GLY A 146 -14.34 13.59 -16.82
CA GLY A 146 -14.06 12.27 -17.40
C GLY A 146 -12.75 11.64 -16.91
N ILE A 147 -12.12 12.22 -15.89
CA ILE A 147 -10.88 11.73 -15.29
C ILE A 147 -11.18 11.22 -13.87
N ARG A 148 -10.74 10.01 -13.58
CA ARG A 148 -10.78 9.42 -12.24
C ARG A 148 -9.80 10.16 -11.33
N LYS A 149 -10.28 10.68 -10.20
CA LYS A 149 -9.48 11.36 -9.17
C LYS A 149 -9.64 10.69 -7.81
N ARG A 150 -8.59 10.64 -7.01
CA ARG A 150 -8.64 10.13 -5.63
C ARG A 150 -9.25 11.17 -4.69
N LYS A 151 -10.07 10.72 -3.75
CA LYS A 151 -10.49 11.53 -2.61
C LYS A 151 -9.47 11.38 -1.48
N ILE A 152 -8.51 12.29 -1.46
CA ILE A 152 -7.43 12.34 -0.46
C ILE A 152 -8.03 12.36 0.95
N GLY A 153 -7.56 11.46 1.84
CA GLY A 153 -8.01 11.32 3.22
C GLY A 153 -9.21 10.40 3.43
N GLU A 154 -10.11 10.26 2.44
CA GLU A 154 -11.27 9.37 2.59
C GLU A 154 -10.88 7.89 2.48
N GLY A 155 -9.85 7.57 1.67
CA GLY A 155 -9.29 6.22 1.58
C GLY A 155 -8.66 5.78 2.88
N GLU A 156 -7.81 6.64 3.46
CA GLU A 156 -7.07 6.43 4.69
C GLU A 156 -8.00 6.17 5.88
N VAL A 157 -9.08 6.95 6.02
CA VAL A 157 -10.10 6.72 7.07
C VAL A 157 -10.79 5.36 6.89
N ARG A 158 -11.11 4.96 5.66
CA ARG A 158 -11.73 3.65 5.40
C ARG A 158 -10.75 2.51 5.62
N SER A 159 -9.47 2.68 5.25
CA SER A 159 -8.40 1.72 5.50
C SER A 159 -8.20 1.50 7.00
N ALA A 160 -8.14 2.59 7.78
CA ALA A 160 -8.09 2.52 9.25
C ALA A 160 -9.27 1.73 9.83
N ALA A 161 -10.49 1.95 9.32
CA ALA A 161 -11.66 1.17 9.76
C ALA A 161 -11.51 -0.35 9.48
N ARG A 162 -10.89 -0.74 8.36
CA ARG A 162 -10.59 -2.17 8.07
C ARG A 162 -9.55 -2.73 9.03
N ILE A 163 -8.54 -1.94 9.37
CA ILE A 163 -7.50 -2.30 10.35
C ILE A 163 -8.13 -2.56 11.72
N SER A 164 -9.02 -1.68 12.20
CA SER A 164 -9.71 -1.87 13.48
C SER A 164 -10.54 -3.17 13.49
N VAL A 165 -11.28 -3.44 12.41
CA VAL A 165 -12.08 -4.68 12.25
C VAL A 165 -11.19 -5.93 12.32
N VAL A 166 -10.03 -5.90 11.65
CA VAL A 166 -9.07 -7.02 11.67
C VAL A 166 -8.49 -7.23 13.08
N LYS A 167 -8.09 -6.16 13.77
CA LYS A 167 -7.62 -6.23 15.17
C LYS A 167 -8.69 -6.80 16.10
N GLU A 168 -9.94 -6.35 15.97
CA GLU A 168 -11.07 -6.83 16.77
C GLU A 168 -11.37 -8.31 16.49
N ALA A 169 -11.41 -8.70 15.21
CA ALA A 169 -11.62 -10.10 14.82
C ALA A 169 -10.51 -11.01 15.37
N ALA A 170 -9.25 -10.56 15.35
CA ALA A 170 -8.13 -11.32 15.87
C ALA A 170 -8.23 -11.53 17.39
N ASN A 171 -8.57 -10.48 18.14
CA ASN A 171 -8.84 -10.59 19.57
C ASN A 171 -9.99 -11.55 19.87
N ASN A 172 -11.09 -11.47 19.12
CA ASN A 172 -12.24 -12.35 19.28
C ASN A 172 -11.87 -13.83 19.02
N ALA A 173 -11.06 -14.10 17.99
CA ALA A 173 -10.57 -15.45 17.70
C ALA A 173 -9.66 -15.99 18.82
N LEU A 174 -8.78 -15.15 19.38
CA LEU A 174 -7.95 -15.50 20.53
C LEU A 174 -8.77 -15.83 21.77
N ILE A 175 -9.79 -15.01 22.08
CA ILE A 175 -10.70 -15.23 23.20
C ILE A 175 -11.46 -16.55 23.04
N LYS A 176 -11.97 -16.86 21.84
CA LYS A 176 -12.61 -18.16 21.55
C LYS A 176 -11.66 -19.34 21.77
N ALA A 177 -10.37 -19.16 21.51
CA ALA A 177 -9.33 -20.15 21.77
C ALA A 177 -8.83 -20.17 23.25
N GLY A 178 -9.46 -19.40 24.15
CA GLY A 178 -9.09 -19.33 25.56
C GLY A 178 -7.77 -18.60 25.81
N LYS A 179 -7.41 -17.65 24.95
CA LYS A 179 -6.22 -16.79 25.08
C LYS A 179 -6.63 -15.34 25.37
N ASP A 180 -5.71 -14.58 25.95
CA ASP A 180 -5.90 -13.14 26.18
C ASP A 180 -5.88 -12.35 24.85
N PRO A 181 -6.68 -11.27 24.74
CA PRO A 181 -6.60 -10.36 23.61
C PRO A 181 -5.22 -9.67 23.56
N ILE A 182 -4.78 -9.34 22.36
CA ILE A 182 -3.44 -8.79 22.09
C ILE A 182 -3.50 -7.32 21.71
N PHE A 183 -4.54 -6.92 20.96
CA PHE A 183 -4.65 -5.56 20.43
C PHE A 183 -5.55 -4.68 21.31
N THR A 184 -5.13 -3.45 21.55
CA THR A 184 -6.06 -2.39 21.96
C THR A 184 -6.85 -1.93 20.75
N ILE A 185 -8.18 -1.87 20.87
CA ILE A 185 -9.07 -1.39 19.80
C ILE A 185 -9.38 0.08 20.07
N ASP A 186 -8.81 0.95 19.23
CA ASP A 186 -9.02 2.39 19.27
C ASP A 186 -9.09 2.91 17.82
N PRO A 187 -10.31 3.02 17.25
CA PRO A 187 -10.48 3.43 15.86
C PRO A 187 -9.97 4.84 15.56
N ASP A 188 -10.05 5.76 16.52
CA ASP A 188 -9.55 7.13 16.34
C ASP A 188 -8.02 7.11 16.24
N LYS A 189 -7.36 6.30 17.08
CA LYS A 189 -5.91 6.08 16.98
C LYS A 189 -5.51 5.42 15.67
N ASP A 190 -6.28 4.45 15.18
CA ASP A 190 -6.02 3.82 13.88
C ASP A 190 -6.13 4.84 12.73
N ILE A 191 -7.08 5.77 12.79
CA ILE A 191 -7.20 6.86 11.83
C ILE A 191 -6.00 7.80 11.91
N GLU A 192 -5.59 8.22 13.11
CA GLU A 192 -4.39 9.04 13.30
C GLU A 192 -3.13 8.35 12.74
N ASP A 193 -3.01 7.04 12.94
CA ASP A 193 -1.87 6.25 12.49
C ASP A 193 -1.79 6.09 10.97
N ILE A 194 -2.93 5.99 10.27
CA ILE A 194 -2.93 5.91 8.81
C ILE A 194 -2.84 7.30 8.19
N ASN A 195 -3.44 8.33 8.79
CA ASN A 195 -3.48 9.67 8.20
C ASN A 195 -2.09 10.28 7.93
N VAL A 196 -1.03 9.83 8.63
CA VAL A 196 0.33 10.28 8.31
C VAL A 196 0.79 9.88 6.90
N THR A 197 0.15 8.92 6.24
CA THR A 197 0.45 8.56 4.84
C THR A 197 -0.25 9.46 3.82
N ILE A 198 -1.18 10.34 4.24
CA ILE A 198 -1.91 11.22 3.34
C ILE A 198 -0.93 12.10 2.54
N PRO A 199 -0.90 11.98 1.21
CA PRO A 199 0.02 12.75 0.40
C PRO A 199 -0.48 14.18 0.20
N SER A 200 0.46 15.11 0.14
CA SER A 200 0.27 16.48 -0.33
C SER A 200 1.27 16.75 -1.46
N PHE A 201 0.87 17.54 -2.45
CA PHE A 201 1.73 17.88 -3.58
C PHE A 201 1.82 19.39 -3.76
N SER A 202 3.04 19.89 -3.95
CA SER A 202 3.31 21.25 -4.42
C SER A 202 4.45 21.26 -5.44
N ALA A 203 4.53 22.31 -6.26
CA ALA A 203 5.62 22.44 -7.23
C ALA A 203 6.97 22.69 -6.55
N GLU A 204 6.94 23.26 -5.35
CA GLU A 204 8.11 23.62 -4.57
C GLU A 204 8.65 22.43 -3.77
N GLU A 205 7.75 21.68 -3.13
CA GLU A 205 8.09 20.58 -2.23
C GLU A 205 7.98 19.21 -2.90
N GLY A 206 7.32 19.08 -4.05
CA GLY A 206 6.95 17.76 -4.58
C GLY A 206 5.95 17.06 -3.65
N VAL A 207 6.05 15.74 -3.51
CA VAL A 207 5.15 14.93 -2.66
C VAL A 207 5.63 14.92 -1.21
N THR A 208 4.75 15.28 -0.27
CA THR A 208 5.00 15.36 1.17
C THR A 208 3.89 14.69 1.98
N GLN A 209 4.19 14.31 3.22
CA GLN A 209 3.23 13.78 4.19
C GLN A 209 3.06 14.78 5.34
N LYS A 210 2.17 15.76 5.17
CA LYS A 210 2.09 16.95 6.05
C LYS A 210 1.68 16.66 7.50
N LEU A 211 1.12 15.47 7.75
CA LEU A 211 0.72 15.03 9.09
C LEU A 211 1.85 14.29 9.83
N LEU A 212 2.99 14.06 9.18
CA LEU A 212 4.21 13.63 9.85
C LEU A 212 4.85 14.83 10.58
N THR A 213 4.68 14.90 11.90
CA THR A 213 5.24 15.95 12.76
C THR A 213 6.27 15.36 13.71
N ARG A 214 6.99 16.18 14.47
CA ARG A 214 7.98 15.70 15.46
C ARG A 214 7.34 14.81 16.54
N GLU A 215 6.09 15.07 16.87
CA GLU A 215 5.31 14.40 17.91
C GLU A 215 4.70 13.07 17.44
N THR A 216 4.75 12.77 16.15
CA THR A 216 4.26 11.49 15.60
C THR A 216 4.93 10.31 16.31
N PRO A 217 4.16 9.34 16.84
CA PRO A 217 4.71 8.14 17.47
C PRO A 217 5.69 7.40 16.57
N LEU A 218 6.68 6.73 17.17
CA LEU A 218 7.80 6.16 16.42
C LEU A 218 7.38 5.14 15.36
N THR A 219 6.47 4.22 15.68
CA THR A 219 5.95 3.21 14.73
C THR A 219 5.10 3.84 13.62
N THR A 220 4.31 4.86 13.95
CA THR A 220 3.52 5.65 12.99
C THR A 220 4.44 6.42 12.02
N ARG A 221 5.55 6.97 12.52
CA ARG A 221 6.58 7.58 11.68
C ARG A 221 7.22 6.56 10.74
N PHE A 222 7.51 5.35 11.22
CA PHE A 222 8.06 4.30 10.35
C PHE A 222 7.11 3.94 9.21
N LEU A 223 5.79 3.93 9.45
CA LEU A 223 4.81 3.76 8.38
C LEU A 223 4.93 4.87 7.33
N ALA A 224 4.90 6.14 7.73
CA ALA A 224 5.04 7.28 6.81
C ALA A 224 6.34 7.20 5.99
N LEU A 225 7.48 6.96 6.66
CA LEU A 225 8.78 6.82 6.02
C LEU A 225 8.83 5.66 5.03
N ALA A 226 8.26 4.50 5.41
CA ALA A 226 8.23 3.28 4.61
C ALA A 226 7.35 3.39 3.35
N ASP A 227 6.22 4.10 3.46
CA ASP A 227 5.26 4.31 2.37
C ASP A 227 5.93 5.00 1.16
N LEU A 228 6.69 6.07 1.41
CA LEU A 228 7.39 6.75 0.33
C LEU A 228 8.74 6.12 -0.02
N ALA A 229 9.22 5.09 0.69
CA ALA A 229 10.64 4.64 0.73
C ALA A 229 11.25 4.08 -0.56
N ASP A 230 10.49 3.87 -1.63
CA ASP A 230 10.94 3.21 -2.87
C ASP A 230 12.35 3.61 -3.30
N PHE A 231 12.61 4.91 -3.42
CA PHE A 231 13.93 5.38 -3.81
C PHE A 231 14.97 5.24 -2.69
N GLY A 232 14.68 5.78 -1.51
CA GLY A 232 15.67 5.88 -0.44
C GLY A 232 16.16 4.52 0.07
N MET A 233 15.27 3.53 0.13
CA MET A 233 15.58 2.18 0.63
C MET A 233 15.85 1.16 -0.48
N ASP A 234 15.11 1.21 -1.61
CA ASP A 234 15.14 0.14 -2.61
C ASP A 234 15.82 0.52 -3.92
N GLY A 235 15.98 1.82 -4.18
CA GLY A 235 16.81 2.34 -5.24
C GLY A 235 16.06 2.89 -6.46
N PRO A 236 16.81 3.39 -7.45
CA PRO A 236 16.22 4.12 -8.57
C PRO A 236 15.41 3.22 -9.52
N GLU A 237 15.76 1.94 -9.66
CA GLU A 237 15.00 0.98 -10.47
C GLU A 237 13.60 0.77 -9.90
N LYS A 238 13.50 0.62 -8.56
CA LYS A 238 12.22 0.48 -7.89
C LYS A 238 11.40 1.77 -8.04
N LEU A 239 12.01 2.94 -7.87
CA LEU A 239 11.32 4.21 -8.10
C LEU A 239 10.77 4.32 -9.54
N LEU A 240 11.54 3.96 -10.56
CA LEU A 240 11.06 3.98 -11.95
C LEU A 240 9.90 3.00 -12.16
N MET A 241 9.97 1.80 -11.57
CA MET A 241 8.90 0.83 -11.66
C MET A 241 7.61 1.37 -11.04
N SER A 242 7.70 1.95 -9.85
CA SER A 242 6.59 2.63 -9.18
C SER A 242 6.04 3.79 -10.01
N GLY A 243 6.92 4.61 -10.61
CA GLY A 243 6.51 5.68 -11.52
C GLY A 243 5.71 5.18 -12.74
N ARG A 244 6.07 4.03 -13.31
CA ARG A 244 5.30 3.39 -14.39
C ARG A 244 3.93 2.92 -13.91
N GLN A 245 3.89 2.28 -12.73
CA GLN A 245 2.65 1.81 -12.11
C GLN A 245 1.70 2.98 -11.79
N ILE A 246 2.20 4.07 -11.23
CA ILE A 246 1.43 5.30 -10.97
C ILE A 246 0.95 5.92 -12.28
N ALA A 247 1.79 5.95 -13.33
CA ALA A 247 1.39 6.47 -14.64
C ALA A 247 0.18 5.71 -15.21
N ILE A 248 0.15 4.39 -15.07
CA ILE A 248 -0.98 3.55 -15.46
C ILE A 248 -2.21 3.86 -14.59
N GLU A 249 -2.02 3.94 -13.28
CA GLU A 249 -3.12 4.08 -12.33
C GLU A 249 -3.83 5.44 -12.43
N ASP A 250 -3.07 6.52 -12.53
CA ASP A 250 -3.58 7.89 -12.61
C ASP A 250 -4.17 8.20 -14.01
N ASN A 251 -3.81 7.41 -15.03
CA ASN A 251 -4.31 7.56 -16.40
C ASN A 251 -5.17 6.38 -16.85
N SER A 252 -6.02 5.87 -15.95
CA SER A 252 -6.94 4.76 -16.24
C SER A 252 -7.84 4.99 -17.47
N ASP A 253 -8.19 6.24 -17.79
CA ASP A 253 -8.94 6.60 -19.00
C ASP A 253 -8.15 6.30 -20.29
N ILE A 254 -6.83 6.51 -20.26
CA ILE A 254 -5.93 6.18 -21.37
C ILE A 254 -5.84 4.66 -21.54
N VAL A 255 -5.69 3.93 -20.43
CA VAL A 255 -5.65 2.45 -20.43
C VAL A 255 -6.94 1.89 -21.03
N GLU A 256 -8.08 2.44 -20.65
CA GLU A 256 -9.39 2.06 -21.18
C GLU A 256 -9.53 2.39 -22.67
N ALA A 257 -9.07 3.56 -23.10
CA ALA A 257 -9.08 3.95 -24.51
C ALA A 257 -8.24 3.00 -25.38
N ILE A 258 -7.06 2.57 -24.89
CA ILE A 258 -6.21 1.57 -25.55
C ILE A 258 -6.93 0.22 -25.64
N ARG A 259 -7.54 -0.23 -24.54
CA ARG A 259 -8.24 -1.52 -24.46
C ARG A 259 -9.44 -1.60 -25.42
N THR A 260 -10.18 -0.51 -25.52
CA THR A 260 -11.39 -0.40 -26.37
C THR A 260 -11.07 -0.05 -27.82
N GLY A 261 -9.84 0.34 -28.12
CA GLY A 261 -9.44 0.76 -29.46
C GLY A 261 -9.99 2.13 -29.84
N THR A 262 -10.12 3.05 -28.87
CA THR A 262 -10.69 4.40 -29.02
C THR A 262 -9.65 5.51 -28.87
N VAL A 263 -8.37 5.20 -29.12
CA VAL A 263 -7.27 6.17 -29.03
C VAL A 263 -7.38 7.25 -30.12
N ASP A 264 -7.78 6.88 -31.35
CA ASP A 264 -8.04 7.70 -32.54
C ASP A 264 -7.48 9.14 -32.53
N GLY A 265 -6.19 9.28 -32.87
CA GLY A 265 -5.55 10.59 -33.08
C GLY A 265 -5.09 11.30 -31.80
N ARG A 266 -5.24 10.68 -30.63
CA ARG A 266 -4.82 11.22 -29.32
C ARG A 266 -3.48 10.65 -28.81
N GLU A 267 -2.75 9.92 -29.65
CA GLU A 267 -1.53 9.21 -29.26
C GLU A 267 -0.51 10.13 -28.59
N GLU A 268 -0.26 11.31 -29.15
CA GLU A 268 0.73 12.24 -28.59
C GLU A 268 0.24 12.94 -27.31
N GLU A 269 -1.06 13.19 -27.17
CA GLU A 269 -1.64 13.69 -25.93
C GLU A 269 -1.47 12.65 -24.81
N TYR A 270 -1.82 11.40 -25.10
CA TYR A 270 -1.71 10.29 -24.16
C TYR A 270 -0.26 9.98 -23.81
N ARG A 271 0.65 10.03 -24.81
CA ARG A 271 2.09 9.91 -24.59
C ARG A 271 2.58 10.93 -23.57
N LYS A 272 2.24 12.22 -23.74
CA LYS A 272 2.66 13.29 -22.82
C LYS A 272 2.14 13.08 -21.39
N ARG A 273 0.88 12.66 -21.24
CA ARG A 273 0.28 12.40 -19.92
C ARG A 273 0.97 11.25 -19.20
N LEU A 274 1.22 10.14 -19.89
CA LEU A 274 1.93 8.98 -19.34
C LEU A 274 3.39 9.31 -19.00
N LEU A 275 4.06 10.10 -19.85
CA LEU A 275 5.42 10.56 -19.59
C LEU A 275 5.51 11.48 -18.38
N GLY A 276 4.50 12.33 -18.14
CA GLY A 276 4.52 13.32 -17.06
C GLY A 276 4.84 12.70 -15.69
N THR A 277 4.28 11.53 -15.38
CA THR A 277 4.58 10.82 -14.12
C THR A 277 6.00 10.26 -14.09
N ILE A 278 6.51 9.76 -15.22
CA ILE A 278 7.85 9.16 -15.32
C ILE A 278 8.93 10.24 -15.25
N THR A 279 8.75 11.35 -15.97
CA THR A 279 9.70 12.48 -15.97
C THR A 279 9.74 13.22 -14.63
N PHE A 280 8.71 13.05 -13.80
CA PHE A 280 8.65 13.60 -12.44
C PHE A 280 9.53 12.84 -11.42
N GLN A 281 9.92 11.58 -11.68
CA GLN A 281 10.61 10.74 -10.70
C GLN A 281 11.96 11.30 -10.21
N PRO A 282 12.85 11.83 -11.06
CA PRO A 282 14.09 12.47 -10.59
C PRO A 282 13.82 13.66 -9.66
N PHE A 283 12.82 14.48 -9.99
CA PHE A 283 12.43 15.61 -9.15
C PHE A 283 11.89 15.14 -7.79
N PHE A 284 11.04 14.10 -7.77
CA PHE A 284 10.56 13.49 -6.53
C PHE A 284 11.71 12.99 -5.65
N ALA A 285 12.66 12.24 -6.22
CA ALA A 285 13.83 11.72 -5.50
C ALA A 285 14.67 12.85 -4.89
N GLN A 286 14.96 13.89 -5.69
CA GLN A 286 15.70 15.07 -5.26
C GLN A 286 15.01 15.79 -4.11
N LYS A 287 13.72 16.08 -4.26
CA LYS A 287 12.93 16.78 -3.23
C LYS A 287 12.82 15.99 -1.94
N ARG A 288 12.67 14.68 -2.04
CA ARG A 288 12.65 13.85 -0.84
C ARG A 288 14.01 13.81 -0.14
N LYS A 289 15.13 13.69 -0.87
CA LYS A 289 16.46 13.80 -0.27
C LYS A 289 16.66 15.12 0.48
N GLU A 290 16.20 16.23 -0.08
CA GLU A 290 16.27 17.57 0.56
C GLU A 290 15.53 17.63 1.91
N ARG A 291 14.44 16.86 2.06
CA ARG A 291 13.63 16.83 3.30
C ARG A 291 13.95 15.70 4.26
N PHE A 292 14.66 14.67 3.80
CA PHE A 292 14.78 13.41 4.52
C PHE A 292 15.19 13.59 5.99
N GLN A 293 16.14 14.49 6.27
CA GLN A 293 16.57 14.80 7.63
C GLN A 293 15.44 15.35 8.52
N ALA A 294 14.57 16.21 7.98
CA ALA A 294 13.39 16.70 8.69
C ALA A 294 12.32 15.62 8.86
N GLU A 295 12.19 14.67 7.92
CA GLU A 295 11.27 13.53 8.04
C GLU A 295 11.69 12.58 9.19
N LEU A 296 13.00 12.55 9.52
CA LEU A 296 13.55 11.84 10.67
C LEU A 296 13.42 12.58 12.02
N ASP A 297 13.01 13.86 12.02
CA ASP A 297 12.88 14.64 13.25
C ASP A 297 11.80 14.06 14.17
N GLY A 298 12.16 13.79 15.43
CA GLY A 298 11.30 13.09 16.40
C GLY A 298 11.75 11.67 16.70
N ILE A 299 12.72 11.13 15.95
CA ILE A 299 13.46 9.93 16.36
C ILE A 299 14.56 10.34 17.33
N GLU A 300 14.44 9.89 18.57
CA GLU A 300 15.38 10.16 19.66
C GLU A 300 15.87 8.82 20.24
N PRO A 301 17.13 8.69 20.70
CA PRO A 301 18.18 9.70 20.61
C PRO A 301 18.71 9.88 19.17
N GLU A 302 19.49 10.93 18.94
CA GLU A 302 20.12 11.21 17.63
C GLU A 302 20.93 10.02 17.07
N SER A 303 21.50 9.18 17.94
CA SER A 303 22.18 7.95 17.52
C SER A 303 21.22 6.91 16.91
N LEU A 304 20.01 6.74 17.46
CA LEU A 304 18.98 5.91 16.83
C LEU A 304 18.54 6.50 15.50
N LYS A 305 18.40 7.83 15.42
CA LYS A 305 18.08 8.52 14.15
C LYS A 305 19.14 8.21 13.08
N ALA A 306 20.42 8.25 13.43
CA ALA A 306 21.50 7.89 12.53
C ALA A 306 21.44 6.42 12.08
N GLU A 307 21.12 5.48 12.98
CA GLU A 307 20.92 4.07 12.60
C GLU A 307 19.75 3.90 11.61
N ILE A 308 18.62 4.55 11.86
CA ILE A 308 17.49 4.54 10.93
C ILE A 308 17.86 5.18 9.59
N GLY A 309 18.65 6.25 9.59
CA GLY A 309 19.16 6.89 8.37
C GLY A 309 19.92 5.93 7.45
N LYS A 310 20.66 4.95 8.01
CA LYS A 310 21.40 3.94 7.21
C LYS A 310 20.48 3.02 6.42
N GLU A 311 19.24 2.83 6.87
CA GLU A 311 18.28 2.02 6.13
C GLU A 311 17.92 2.66 4.77
N PHE A 312 18.04 3.99 4.68
CA PHE A 312 17.86 4.81 3.48
C PHE A 312 19.18 5.03 2.73
N ARG A 313 19.83 3.94 2.34
CA ARG A 313 21.17 3.90 1.73
C ARG A 313 21.37 4.81 0.52
N TYR A 314 20.31 5.10 -0.26
CA TYR A 314 20.40 5.99 -1.42
C TYR A 314 20.30 7.47 -1.04
N PHE A 315 19.92 7.79 0.19
CA PHE A 315 20.01 9.15 0.71
C PHE A 315 21.33 9.37 1.43
N GLU A 316 21.65 8.59 2.46
CA GLU A 316 22.78 8.91 3.34
C GLU A 316 24.14 8.39 2.83
N GLY A 317 24.15 7.38 1.97
CA GLY A 317 25.37 6.66 1.60
C GLY A 317 26.04 5.96 2.80
N ASP A 318 27.14 5.24 2.56
CA ASP A 318 28.01 4.80 3.66
C ASP A 318 28.78 6.00 4.23
N ILE A 319 29.21 5.93 5.50
CA ILE A 319 29.98 7.00 6.18
C ILE A 319 31.20 7.45 5.33
N ASP A 320 31.80 6.53 4.58
CA ASP A 320 32.97 6.80 3.73
C ASP A 320 32.63 7.14 2.26
N GLN A 321 31.35 7.13 1.88
CA GLN A 321 30.84 7.34 0.52
C GLN A 321 29.60 8.23 0.47
N GLN A 322 29.48 9.19 1.41
CA GLN A 322 28.37 10.15 1.42
C GLN A 322 28.15 10.72 0.01
N ASP A 323 26.89 10.74 -0.41
CA ASP A 323 26.37 11.18 -1.72
C ASP A 323 26.74 10.35 -2.97
N THR A 324 27.65 9.38 -2.90
CA THR A 324 27.97 8.57 -4.10
C THR A 324 26.77 7.73 -4.57
N PRO A 325 26.07 6.98 -3.69
CA PRO A 325 24.90 6.22 -4.10
C PRO A 325 23.75 7.10 -4.62
N PHE A 326 23.57 8.29 -4.06
CA PHE A 326 22.55 9.24 -4.52
C PHE A 326 22.88 9.78 -5.91
N GLY A 327 24.12 10.24 -6.11
CA GLY A 327 24.58 10.80 -7.39
C GLY A 327 24.49 9.79 -8.54
N GLU A 328 24.91 8.55 -8.31
CA GLU A 328 24.79 7.46 -9.28
C GLU A 328 23.33 7.12 -9.58
N ALA A 329 22.49 7.02 -8.55
CA ALA A 329 21.07 6.76 -8.72
C ALA A 329 20.37 7.88 -9.50
N MET A 330 20.71 9.14 -9.23
CA MET A 330 20.18 10.28 -9.97
C MET A 330 20.67 10.32 -11.42
N ALA A 331 21.93 9.95 -11.69
CA ALA A 331 22.44 9.83 -13.05
C ALA A 331 21.65 8.78 -13.84
N TYR A 332 21.44 7.60 -13.25
CA TYR A 332 20.61 6.54 -13.84
C TYR A 332 19.18 7.00 -14.10
N LEU A 333 18.52 7.65 -13.13
CA LEU A 333 17.15 8.16 -13.30
C LEU A 333 17.05 9.16 -14.45
N ASN A 334 18.00 10.10 -14.55
CA ASN A 334 18.01 11.09 -15.61
C ASN A 334 18.29 10.47 -16.98
N GLU A 335 19.20 9.49 -17.07
CA GLU A 335 19.47 8.75 -18.32
C GLU A 335 18.23 7.98 -18.78
N GLU A 336 17.58 7.25 -17.86
CA GLU A 336 16.36 6.50 -18.17
C GLU A 336 15.21 7.42 -18.58
N VAL A 337 15.02 8.56 -17.90
CA VAL A 337 14.02 9.55 -18.30
C VAL A 337 14.32 10.09 -19.71
N ALA A 338 15.55 10.50 -19.99
CA ALA A 338 15.93 11.00 -21.32
C ALA A 338 15.71 9.95 -22.41
N ARG A 339 16.00 8.68 -22.13
CA ARG A 339 15.73 7.55 -23.04
C ARG A 339 14.24 7.39 -23.29
N VAL A 340 13.41 7.45 -22.25
CA VAL A 340 11.96 7.21 -22.31
C VAL A 340 11.22 8.37 -22.98
N GLU A 341 11.68 9.62 -22.80
CA GLU A 341 11.14 10.78 -23.52
C GLU A 341 11.27 10.65 -25.04
N GLY A 342 12.31 9.97 -25.53
CA GLY A 342 12.52 9.71 -26.95
C GLY A 342 11.65 8.60 -27.56
N LEU A 343 10.92 7.84 -26.75
CA LEU A 343 10.12 6.72 -27.23
C LEU A 343 8.90 7.19 -28.03
N SER A 344 8.57 6.41 -29.07
CA SER A 344 7.27 6.50 -29.73
C SER A 344 6.15 6.15 -28.75
N TYR A 345 4.90 6.49 -29.08
CA TYR A 345 3.75 6.10 -28.25
C TYR A 345 3.74 4.59 -27.99
N ASP A 346 3.99 3.80 -29.03
CA ASP A 346 3.94 2.33 -28.98
C ASP A 346 5.04 1.72 -28.12
N ASP A 347 6.26 2.25 -28.26
CA ASP A 347 7.40 1.82 -27.45
C ASP A 347 7.23 2.25 -25.99
N LEU A 348 6.61 3.42 -25.75
CA LEU A 348 6.27 3.86 -24.40
C LEU A 348 5.27 2.92 -23.74
N LEU A 349 4.18 2.53 -24.44
CA LEU A 349 3.20 1.57 -23.91
C LEU A 349 3.86 0.24 -23.51
N THR A 350 4.80 -0.23 -24.34
CA THR A 350 5.58 -1.44 -24.05
C THR A 350 6.46 -1.24 -22.82
N TYR A 351 7.14 -0.10 -22.71
CA TYR A 351 8.03 0.23 -21.59
C TYR A 351 7.28 0.29 -20.24
N ILE A 352 6.08 0.87 -20.22
CA ILE A 352 5.26 0.97 -19.00
C ILE A 352 4.48 -0.32 -18.70
N GLY A 353 4.41 -1.26 -19.65
CA GLY A 353 3.74 -2.55 -19.46
C GLY A 353 2.25 -2.55 -19.78
N ILE A 354 1.76 -1.64 -20.62
CA ILE A 354 0.38 -1.70 -21.15
C ILE A 354 0.38 -2.60 -22.39
N PRO A 355 -0.24 -3.80 -22.34
CA PRO A 355 -0.28 -4.70 -23.49
C PRO A 355 -1.13 -4.12 -24.61
N ARG A 356 -0.67 -4.24 -25.85
CA ARG A 356 -1.51 -4.00 -27.01
C ARG A 356 -2.51 -5.13 -27.18
N LYS A 357 -3.73 -4.77 -27.59
CA LYS A 357 -4.64 -5.75 -28.18
C LYS A 357 -4.03 -6.20 -29.50
N THR A 358 -3.51 -7.43 -29.56
CA THR A 358 -3.27 -8.10 -30.84
C THR A 358 -4.62 -8.26 -31.51
N VAL A 359 -4.85 -7.48 -32.57
CA VAL A 359 -6.06 -7.55 -33.41
C VAL A 359 -6.02 -8.81 -34.26
#